data_AF-A0A9X8VDN7-F1
#
_entry.id   AF-A0A9X8VDN7-F1
#
_cell.length_a   1.000
_cell.length_b   1.000
_cell.length_c   1.000
_cell.angle_alpha   90.00
_cell.angle_beta   90.00
_cell.angle_gamma   90.00
#
_symmetry.space_group_name_H-M   'P 1'
#
loop_
_entity.id
_entity.type
_entity.pdbx_description
1 polymer ?
#
loop_
_entity_poly.entity_id
_entity_poly.type
_entity_poly.pdbx_seq_one_letter_code
_entity_poly.pdbx_strand_id
1 'polypeptide(L)'
;MSSSNASVKAEGVLALLGAYKPDEDDTITVLHPSKTFENAGLELVRGDRSWHDKGVTDTPVSLTYSFWEKAPGNMSSMSISGFSSFNAEQREQAKLSLQSWSDVANITFTETS
;
A
#
# COMPACT_ATOMS: atom_id res chain seq x y z
N MET A 1 -21.02 -18.57 41.87
CA MET A 1 -19.81 -17.74 41.63
C MET A 1 -19.42 -17.72 40.14
N SER A 2 -20.35 -17.52 39.19
CA SER A 2 -20.03 -17.57 37.74
C SER A 2 -20.32 -16.26 36.98
N SER A 3 -20.89 -15.24 37.64
CA SER A 3 -21.35 -14.02 36.96
C SER A 3 -20.25 -12.96 36.78
N SER A 4 -19.22 -12.96 37.63
CA SER A 4 -18.13 -11.97 37.56
C SER A 4 -17.21 -12.16 36.35
N ASN A 5 -16.95 -13.42 35.97
CA ASN A 5 -16.03 -13.75 34.89
C ASN A 5 -16.64 -13.52 33.49
N ALA A 6 -17.97 -13.55 33.37
CA ALA A 6 -18.66 -13.21 32.13
C ALA A 6 -18.63 -11.69 31.85
N SER A 7 -18.74 -10.86 32.89
CA SER A 7 -18.67 -9.39 32.78
C SER A 7 -17.29 -8.92 32.28
N VAL A 8 -16.22 -9.42 32.89
CA VAL A 8 -14.83 -9.05 32.53
C VAL A 8 -14.49 -9.42 31.08
N LYS A 9 -15.01 -10.56 30.59
CA LYS A 9 -14.85 -10.95 29.18
C LYS A 9 -15.63 -10.04 28.24
N ALA A 10 -16.84 -9.64 28.62
CA ALA A 10 -17.64 -8.70 27.82
C ALA A 10 -16.99 -7.31 27.76
N GLU A 11 -16.42 -6.84 28.86
CA GLU A 11 -15.64 -5.59 28.93
C GLU A 11 -14.40 -5.63 28.04
N GLY A 12 -13.66 -6.75 28.05
CA GLY A 12 -12.49 -6.93 27.18
C GLY A 12 -12.84 -6.95 25.68
N VAL A 13 -13.95 -7.60 25.31
CA VAL A 13 -14.45 -7.59 23.92
C VAL A 13 -14.90 -6.19 23.52
N LEU A 14 -15.58 -5.47 24.41
CA LEU A 14 -16.03 -4.10 24.16
C LEU A 14 -14.84 -3.15 23.97
N ALA A 15 -13.78 -3.30 24.77
CA ALA A 15 -12.55 -2.53 24.62
C ALA A 15 -11.86 -2.82 23.28
N LEU A 16 -11.77 -4.08 22.87
CA LEU A 16 -11.19 -4.44 21.56
C LEU A 16 -12.03 -3.91 20.40
N LEU A 17 -13.35 -3.95 20.51
CA LEU A 17 -14.26 -3.40 19.51
C LEU A 17 -14.13 -1.88 19.39
N GLY A 18 -13.79 -1.20 20.48
CA GLY A 18 -13.61 0.25 20.57
C GLY A 18 -12.24 0.75 20.09
N ALA A 19 -11.21 -0.11 20.13
CA ALA A 19 -9.84 0.30 19.90
C ALA A 19 -9.55 0.66 18.44
N TYR A 20 -8.74 1.70 18.24
CA TYR A 20 -8.15 2.07 16.93
C TYR A 20 -9.17 2.46 15.87
N LYS A 21 -10.36 2.94 16.26
CA LYS A 21 -11.33 3.46 15.28
C LYS A 21 -10.87 4.81 14.75
N PRO A 22 -10.48 4.92 13.47
CA PRO A 22 -10.16 6.22 12.90
C PRO A 22 -11.41 7.10 12.94
N ASP A 23 -11.25 8.39 13.18
CA ASP A 23 -12.31 9.41 13.32
C ASP A 23 -13.37 9.19 14.42
N GLU A 24 -13.28 8.12 15.22
CA GLU A 24 -14.29 7.79 16.24
C GLU A 24 -13.71 7.42 17.62
N ASP A 25 -12.38 7.19 17.72
CA ASP A 25 -11.72 6.84 18.98
C ASP A 25 -11.08 8.07 19.65
N ASP A 26 -11.87 8.70 20.52
CA ASP A 26 -11.47 9.87 21.33
C ASP A 26 -10.30 9.58 22.30
N THR A 27 -9.94 8.30 22.48
CA THR A 27 -8.82 7.89 23.36
C THR A 27 -7.47 7.96 22.67
N ILE A 28 -7.44 8.13 21.34
CA ILE A 28 -6.21 8.23 20.57
C ILE A 28 -5.79 9.70 20.43
N THR A 29 -4.70 10.06 21.10
CA THR A 29 -4.06 11.36 20.89
C THR A 29 -3.21 11.33 19.62
N VAL A 30 -3.68 12.00 18.57
CA VAL A 30 -2.95 12.20 17.30
C VAL A 30 -2.51 13.66 17.16
N LEU A 31 -1.34 13.89 16.55
CA LEU A 31 -0.82 15.25 16.27
C LEU A 31 -1.55 15.95 15.10
N HIS A 32 -2.28 15.17 14.30
CA HIS A 32 -3.00 15.63 13.12
C HIS A 32 -4.43 15.09 13.16
N PRO A 33 -5.40 15.74 12.49
CA PRO A 33 -6.74 15.19 12.37
C PRO A 33 -6.70 13.74 11.89
N SER A 34 -7.40 12.86 12.61
CA SER A 34 -7.60 11.49 12.14
C SER A 34 -8.35 11.52 10.80
N LYS A 35 -8.29 10.42 10.06
CA LYS A 35 -9.07 10.22 8.84
C LYS A 35 -9.61 8.79 8.81
N THR A 36 -10.85 8.61 8.36
CA THR A 36 -11.40 7.31 7.97
C THR A 36 -10.49 6.65 6.93
N PHE A 37 -10.57 5.31 6.81
CA PHE A 37 -9.83 4.58 5.77
C PHE A 37 -10.12 5.10 4.36
N GLU A 38 -11.37 5.45 4.07
CA GLU A 38 -11.77 6.00 2.77
C GLU A 38 -11.13 7.37 2.52
N ASN A 39 -11.24 8.30 3.47
CA ASN A 39 -10.64 9.63 3.34
C ASN A 39 -9.11 9.57 3.26
N ALA A 40 -8.48 8.70 4.03
CA ALA A 40 -7.03 8.48 3.95
C ALA A 40 -6.62 7.92 2.59
N GLY A 41 -7.40 6.96 2.04
CA GLY A 41 -7.20 6.42 0.70
C GLY A 41 -7.28 7.50 -0.39
N LEU A 42 -8.32 8.34 -0.35
CA LEU A 42 -8.49 9.46 -1.29
C LEU A 42 -7.32 10.45 -1.24
N GLU A 43 -6.79 10.73 -0.04
CA GLU A 43 -5.63 11.60 0.12
C GLU A 43 -4.36 11.00 -0.49
N LEU A 44 -4.16 9.68 -0.40
CA LEU A 44 -3.02 9.01 -1.03
C LEU A 44 -3.06 9.16 -2.56
N VAL A 45 -4.25 9.17 -3.16
CA VAL A 45 -4.45 9.22 -4.62
C VAL A 45 -4.86 10.59 -5.16
N ARG A 46 -4.82 11.66 -4.36
CA ARG A 46 -5.27 13.05 -4.66
C ARG A 46 -4.76 13.69 -5.97
N GLY A 47 -3.78 13.08 -6.64
CA GLY A 47 -3.33 13.49 -7.97
C GLY A 47 -4.19 12.94 -9.11
N ASP A 48 -5.13 12.04 -8.82
CA ASP A 48 -5.99 11.29 -9.72
C ASP A 48 -5.21 10.57 -10.84
N ARG A 49 -3.98 10.15 -10.56
CA ARG A 49 -3.12 9.48 -11.54
C ARG A 49 -3.40 7.99 -11.54
N SER A 50 -3.65 7.44 -12.72
CA SER A 50 -3.78 6.01 -12.96
C SER A 50 -2.94 5.60 -14.18
N TRP A 51 -2.82 4.30 -14.43
CA TRP A 51 -2.24 3.77 -15.67
C TRP A 51 -3.20 3.85 -16.88
N HIS A 52 -4.46 4.24 -16.64
CA HIS A 52 -5.43 4.63 -17.66
C HIS A 52 -5.42 6.18 -17.77
N ASP A 53 -6.60 6.80 -17.84
CA ASP A 53 -6.75 8.25 -17.81
C ASP A 53 -6.87 8.81 -16.38
N LYS A 54 -6.71 10.13 -16.27
CA LYS A 54 -6.87 10.84 -15.00
C LYS A 54 -8.27 10.60 -14.42
N GLY A 55 -8.34 10.15 -13.17
CA GLY A 55 -9.59 9.88 -12.47
C GLY A 55 -10.27 8.56 -12.84
N VAL A 56 -9.65 7.72 -13.68
CA VAL A 56 -10.17 6.37 -13.95
C VAL A 56 -9.69 5.42 -12.85
N THR A 57 -10.62 5.01 -11.98
CA THR A 57 -10.42 3.99 -10.94
C THR A 57 -11.13 2.68 -11.30
N ASP A 58 -10.88 1.62 -10.52
CA ASP A 58 -11.59 0.33 -10.58
C ASP A 58 -11.54 -0.44 -11.91
N THR A 59 -10.68 -0.01 -12.83
CA THR A 59 -10.49 -0.67 -14.13
C THR A 59 -9.25 -1.57 -14.08
N PRO A 60 -9.37 -2.87 -14.42
CA PRO A 60 -8.23 -3.79 -14.44
C PRO A 60 -7.13 -3.31 -15.38
N VAL A 61 -5.86 -3.52 -15.02
CA VAL A 61 -4.72 -3.13 -15.85
C VAL A 61 -3.68 -4.25 -15.96
N SER A 62 -3.12 -4.43 -17.15
CA SER A 62 -2.00 -5.33 -17.40
C SER A 62 -0.75 -4.51 -17.68
N LEU A 63 0.28 -4.70 -16.87
CA LEU A 63 1.53 -3.95 -16.92
C LEU A 63 2.69 -4.90 -17.14
N THR A 64 3.64 -4.46 -17.96
CA THR A 64 4.91 -5.16 -18.15
C THR A 64 6.02 -4.50 -17.33
N TYR A 65 6.97 -5.29 -16.85
CA TYR A 65 8.16 -4.80 -16.18
C TYR A 65 9.40 -5.54 -16.67
N SER A 66 10.57 -4.92 -16.57
CA SER A 66 11.86 -5.54 -16.86
C SER A 66 12.94 -5.02 -15.91
N PHE A 67 14.01 -5.79 -15.77
CA PHE A 67 15.19 -5.39 -15.01
C PHE A 67 16.27 -4.95 -15.99
N TRP A 68 16.75 -3.72 -15.81
CA TRP A 68 17.70 -3.14 -16.74
C TRP A 68 19.07 -3.81 -16.60
N GLU A 69 19.69 -4.15 -17.73
CA GLU A 69 21.05 -4.71 -17.79
C GLU A 69 22.11 -3.69 -18.19
N LYS A 70 21.69 -2.50 -18.60
CA LYS A 70 22.57 -1.39 -18.99
C LYS A 70 21.99 -0.07 -18.50
N ALA A 71 22.87 0.91 -18.30
CA ALA A 71 22.47 2.25 -17.89
C ALA A 71 21.46 2.88 -18.88
N PRO A 72 20.36 3.46 -18.38
CA PRO A 72 19.49 4.30 -19.19
C PRO A 72 20.23 5.48 -19.82
N GLY A 73 19.91 5.79 -21.07
CA GLY A 73 20.54 6.91 -21.80
C GLY A 73 20.26 8.28 -21.17
N ASN A 74 19.21 8.41 -20.36
CA ASN A 74 18.80 9.64 -19.71
C ASN A 74 19.32 9.80 -18.26
N MET A 75 20.14 8.88 -17.74
CA MET A 75 20.65 8.96 -16.36
C MET A 75 21.31 10.31 -16.04
N SER A 76 22.14 10.82 -16.95
CA SER A 76 22.82 12.11 -16.77
C SER A 76 21.86 13.29 -16.70
N SER A 77 20.77 13.28 -17.46
CA SER A 77 19.73 14.33 -17.38
C SER A 77 18.95 14.31 -16.07
N MET A 78 18.96 13.17 -15.35
CA MET A 78 18.36 13.01 -14.04
C MET A 78 19.36 13.26 -12.90
N SER A 79 20.61 13.62 -13.22
CA SER A 79 21.70 13.75 -12.25
C SER A 79 21.97 12.47 -11.44
N ILE A 80 21.76 11.30 -12.06
CA ILE A 80 21.99 9.98 -11.44
C ILE A 80 23.22 9.35 -12.08
N SER A 81 24.09 8.74 -11.28
CA SER A 81 25.28 8.00 -11.71
C SER A 81 25.40 6.67 -10.96
N GLY A 82 26.36 5.81 -11.35
CA GLY A 82 26.63 4.55 -10.63
C GLY A 82 25.62 3.44 -10.90
N PHE A 83 25.19 3.27 -12.16
CA PHE A 83 24.27 2.20 -12.53
C PHE A 83 24.82 0.82 -12.13
N SER A 84 23.95 0.02 -11.53
CA SER A 84 24.14 -1.43 -11.39
C SER A 84 22.80 -2.12 -11.66
N SER A 85 22.86 -3.25 -12.37
CA SER A 85 21.69 -4.10 -12.56
C SER A 85 21.22 -4.64 -11.21
N PHE A 86 19.91 -4.89 -11.09
CA PHE A 86 19.41 -5.63 -9.94
C PHE A 86 20.07 -7.01 -9.88
N ASN A 87 20.59 -7.37 -8.70
CA ASN A 87 21.10 -8.71 -8.42
C ASN A 87 19.94 -9.71 -8.25
N ALA A 88 20.26 -11.00 -8.07
CA ALA A 88 19.26 -12.05 -7.96
C ALA A 88 18.25 -11.82 -6.82
N GLU A 89 18.74 -11.47 -5.63
CA GLU A 89 17.91 -11.23 -4.44
C GLU A 89 16.98 -10.03 -4.65
N GLN A 90 17.49 -8.93 -5.22
CA GLN A 90 16.71 -7.74 -5.51
C GLN A 90 15.61 -8.01 -6.54
N ARG A 91 15.88 -8.84 -7.56
CA ARG A 91 14.85 -9.24 -8.54
C ARG A 91 13.78 -10.08 -7.88
N GLU A 92 14.14 -11.05 -7.05
CA GLU A 92 13.19 -11.89 -6.34
C GLU A 92 12.28 -11.07 -5.42
N GLN A 93 12.85 -10.17 -4.62
CA GLN A 93 12.06 -9.30 -3.73
C GLN A 93 11.21 -8.30 -4.50
N ALA A 94 11.66 -7.80 -5.66
CA ALA A 94 10.85 -6.95 -6.52
C ALA A 94 9.62 -7.71 -7.06
N LYS A 95 9.78 -8.98 -7.45
CA LYS A 95 8.66 -9.83 -7.89
C LYS A 95 7.64 -10.05 -6.77
N LEU A 96 8.11 -10.35 -5.56
CA LEU A 96 7.22 -10.50 -4.39
C LEU A 96 6.50 -9.20 -4.02
N SER A 97 7.19 -8.07 -4.17
CA SER A 97 6.58 -6.75 -3.94
C SER A 97 5.52 -6.43 -4.99
N LEU A 98 5.74 -6.77 -6.27
CA LEU A 98 4.73 -6.64 -7.31
C LEU A 98 3.54 -7.57 -7.06
N GLN A 99 3.79 -8.79 -6.58
CA GLN A 99 2.74 -9.74 -6.22
C GLN A 99 1.83 -9.20 -5.11
N SER A 100 2.40 -8.61 -4.05
CA SER A 100 1.59 -8.08 -2.94
C SER A 100 0.66 -6.94 -3.36
N TRP A 101 1.01 -6.17 -4.39
CA TRP A 101 0.11 -5.21 -5.01
C TRP A 101 -0.99 -5.87 -5.84
N SER A 102 -0.67 -6.90 -6.63
CA SER A 102 -1.68 -7.63 -7.43
C SER A 102 -2.61 -8.50 -6.58
N ASP A 103 -2.22 -8.89 -5.37
CA ASP A 103 -3.07 -9.68 -4.46
C ASP A 103 -4.28 -8.89 -3.96
N VAL A 104 -4.18 -7.56 -3.91
CA VAL A 104 -5.20 -6.67 -3.33
C VAL A 104 -5.87 -5.75 -4.36
N ALA A 105 -5.43 -5.78 -5.62
CA ALA A 105 -5.94 -4.92 -6.69
C ALA A 105 -6.01 -5.67 -8.03
N ASN A 106 -6.83 -5.17 -8.96
CA ASN A 106 -7.01 -5.76 -10.30
C ASN A 106 -5.85 -5.41 -11.24
N ILE A 107 -4.62 -5.78 -10.87
CA ILE A 107 -3.39 -5.49 -11.62
C ILE A 107 -2.72 -6.81 -11.99
N THR A 108 -2.34 -6.97 -13.26
CA THR A 108 -1.54 -8.10 -13.73
C THR A 108 -0.15 -7.62 -14.12
N PHE A 109 0.90 -8.23 -13.55
CA PHE A 109 2.29 -7.94 -13.91
C PHE A 109 2.89 -9.04 -14.78
N THR A 110 3.56 -8.67 -15.87
CA THR A 110 4.28 -9.61 -16.75
C THR A 110 5.73 -9.17 -16.91
N GLU A 111 6.68 -10.05 -16.60
CA GLU A 111 8.11 -9.78 -16.84
C GLU A 111 8.43 -9.87 -18.33
N THR A 112 9.19 -8.91 -18.84
CA THR A 112 9.67 -8.87 -20.23
C THR A 112 11.19 -8.79 -20.28
N SER A 113 11.77 -9.34 -21.35
CA SER A 113 13.22 -9.34 -21.63
C SER A 113 13.71 -8.07 -22.30
#